data_AF-A0A1A8XI91-F1
#
_entry.id   AF-A0A1A8XI91-F1
#
_cell.length_a   1.000
_cell.length_b   1.000
_cell.length_c   1.000
_cell.angle_alpha   90.00
_cell.angle_beta   90.00
_cell.angle_gamma   90.00
#
_symmetry.space_group_name_H-M   'P 1'
#
loop_
_entity.id
_entity.type
_entity.pdbx_description
1 polymer ?
#
loop_
_entity_poly.entity_id
_entity_poly.type
_entity_poly.pdbx_seq_one_letter_code
_entity_poly.pdbx_strand_id
1 'polypeptide(L)' 'MPRAIGEHLANPGFEKGAWATVDVNVSRFDGRAEKVNTTLPRRLLAKIDSYAKAHGETRSGFLADAARVAMRQENA' A
#
# COMPACT_ATOMS: atom_id res chain seq x y z
N MET A 1 14.33 0.84 -3.80
CA MET A 1 13.19 1.11 -2.90
C MET A 1 12.89 2.60 -2.89
N PRO A 2 11.61 3.01 -2.86
CA PRO A 2 11.24 4.39 -2.61
C PRO A 2 11.83 4.82 -1.27
N ARG A 3 12.37 6.04 -1.21
CA ARG A 3 12.98 6.61 0.00
C ARG A 3 12.47 8.02 0.21
N ALA A 4 12.69 8.55 1.42
CA ALA A 4 12.30 9.92 1.70
C ALA A 4 13.07 10.89 0.80
N ILE A 5 12.41 11.94 0.34
CA ILE A 5 13.03 13.00 -0.47
C ILE A 5 14.28 13.58 0.18
N GLY A 6 14.28 13.69 1.52
CA GLY A 6 15.42 14.19 2.31
C GLY A 6 16.69 13.35 2.13
N GLU A 7 16.57 12.02 2.00
CA GLU A 7 17.72 11.15 1.74
C GLU A 7 18.32 11.39 0.36
N HIS A 8 17.47 11.75 -0.60
CA HIS A 8 17.93 12.01 -1.95
C HIS A 8 18.53 13.41 -2.13
N LEU A 9 18.05 14.40 -1.38
CA LEU A 9 18.62 15.76 -1.33
C LEU A 9 20.06 15.78 -0.82
N ALA A 10 20.44 14.83 0.04
CA ALA A 10 21.79 14.71 0.58
C ALA A 10 22.81 14.08 -0.40
N ASN A 11 22.38 13.64 -1.58
CA ASN A 11 23.26 13.01 -2.56
C ASN A 11 23.78 14.05 -3.59
N PRO A 12 25.11 14.29 -3.64
CA PRO A 12 25.72 15.26 -4.57
C PRO A 12 25.40 15.01 -6.05
N GLY A 13 25.07 13.77 -6.42
CA GLY A 13 24.68 13.41 -7.78
C GLY A 13 23.35 14.01 -8.25
N PHE A 14 22.58 14.66 -7.37
CA PHE A 14 21.27 15.24 -7.67
C PHE A 14 21.16 16.76 -7.40
N GLU A 15 22.29 17.46 -7.18
CA GLU A 15 22.35 18.88 -6.72
C GLU A 15 21.59 19.91 -7.57
N LYS A 16 21.28 19.62 -8.84
CA LYS A 16 20.55 20.53 -9.75
C LYS A 16 19.22 19.95 -10.25
N GLY A 17 18.75 18.86 -9.64
CA GLY A 17 17.48 18.22 -9.99
C GLY A 17 16.28 18.85 -9.29
N ALA A 18 15.12 18.80 -9.94
CA ALA A 18 13.83 19.04 -9.29
C ALA A 18 13.26 17.71 -8.76
N TRP A 19 12.68 17.75 -7.57
CA TRP A 19 12.06 16.59 -6.95
C TRP A 19 10.55 16.58 -7.11
N ALA A 20 9.99 15.40 -7.36
CA ALA A 20 8.55 15.18 -7.39
C ALA A 20 8.23 13.83 -6.72
N THR A 21 7.10 13.77 -6.03
CA THR A 21 6.52 12.52 -5.54
C THR A 21 5.43 12.08 -6.51
N VAL A 22 5.48 10.82 -6.94
CA VAL A 22 4.42 10.20 -7.73
C VAL A 22 3.75 9.14 -6.88
N ASP A 23 2.45 9.28 -6.69
CA ASP A 23 1.65 8.21 -6.11
C ASP A 23 1.37 7.18 -7.21
N VAL A 24 1.93 5.99 -7.05
CA VAL A 24 1.75 4.88 -7.99
C VAL A 24 1.01 3.77 -7.28
N ASN A 25 -0.23 3.52 -7.72
CA ASN A 25 -0.94 2.32 -7.33
C ASN A 25 -0.33 1.10 -8.03
N VAL A 26 0.49 0.35 -7.30
CA VAL A 26 1.17 -0.85 -7.83
C VAL A 26 0.27 -2.09 -7.89
N SER A 27 -0.97 -2.02 -7.41
CA SER A 27 -1.90 -3.19 -7.41
C SER A 27 -2.12 -3.81 -8.78
N ARG A 28 -1.91 -3.03 -9.85
CA ARG A 28 -2.02 -3.49 -11.24
C ARG A 28 -0.85 -4.38 -11.68
N PHE A 29 0.26 -4.37 -10.96
CA PHE A 29 1.46 -5.16 -11.26
C PHE A 29 1.55 -6.47 -10.46
N ASP A 30 0.59 -6.73 -9.54
CA ASP A 30 0.55 -7.96 -8.74
C ASP A 30 0.16 -9.22 -9.53
N GLY A 31 0.00 -9.11 -10.86
CA GLY A 31 -0.42 -10.21 -11.71
C GLY A 31 -1.90 -10.53 -11.56
N ARG A 32 -2.27 -11.79 -11.80
CA ARG A 32 -3.67 -12.23 -11.75
C ARG A 32 -4.11 -12.39 -10.29
N ALA A 33 -5.25 -11.82 -9.94
CA ALA A 33 -5.85 -12.03 -8.63
C ALA A 33 -6.19 -13.51 -8.39
N GLU A 34 -5.75 -14.05 -7.25
CA GLU A 34 -6.10 -15.40 -6.79
C GLU A 34 -7.17 -15.34 -5.68
N LYS A 35 -8.15 -16.24 -5.75
CA LYS A 35 -9.22 -16.33 -4.75
C LYS A 35 -8.76 -17.20 -3.58
N VAL A 36 -8.77 -16.65 -2.39
CA VAL A 36 -8.46 -17.36 -1.14
C VAL A 36 -9.68 -17.42 -0.22
N ASN A 37 -9.83 -18.51 0.53
CA ASN A 37 -10.84 -18.64 1.59
C ASN A 37 -10.16 -18.41 2.94
N THR A 38 -10.69 -17.50 3.75
CA THR A 38 -10.15 -17.20 5.09
C THR A 38 -11.27 -16.97 6.11
N THR A 39 -10.96 -17.18 7.38
CA THR A 39 -11.89 -16.99 8.50
C THR A 39 -11.54 -15.73 9.27
N LEU A 40 -12.51 -14.83 9.43
CA LEU A 40 -12.36 -13.57 10.18
C LEU A 40 -13.47 -13.45 11.23
N PRO A 41 -13.19 -12.84 12.41
CA PRO A 41 -14.23 -12.53 13.39
C PRO A 41 -15.34 -11.66 12.79
N ARG A 42 -16.61 -12.02 13.01
CA ARG A 42 -17.76 -11.36 12.36
C ARG A 42 -17.81 -9.84 12.57
N ARG A 43 -17.50 -9.36 13.78
CA ARG A 43 -17.46 -7.92 14.07
C ARG A 43 -16.34 -7.21 13.33
N LEU A 44 -15.19 -7.87 13.13
CA LEU A 44 -14.07 -7.32 12.38
C LEU A 44 -14.43 -7.24 10.89
N LEU A 45 -15.02 -8.29 10.33
CA LEU A 45 -15.46 -8.31 8.93
C LEU A 45 -16.45 -7.17 8.63
N ALA A 46 -17.42 -6.93 9.52
CA ALA A 46 -18.36 -5.82 9.36
C ALA A 46 -17.69 -4.43 9.37
N LYS A 47 -16.67 -4.25 10.22
CA LYS A 47 -15.87 -3.00 10.25
C LYS A 47 -15.08 -2.81 8.96
N ILE A 48 -14.44 -3.88 8.47
CA ILE A 48 -13.69 -3.88 7.20
C ILE A 48 -14.60 -3.48 6.05
N ASP A 49 -15.77 -4.10 5.94
CA ASP A 49 -16.73 -3.82 4.87
C ASP A 49 -17.23 -2.37 4.91
N SER A 50 -17.54 -1.87 6.10
CA SER A 50 -17.96 -0.47 6.28
C SER A 50 -16.86 0.50 5.89
N TYR A 51 -15.61 0.22 6.28
CA TYR A 51 -14.46 1.07 5.97
C TYR A 51 -14.18 1.09 4.47
N ALA A 52 -14.05 -0.08 3.84
CA ALA A 52 -13.77 -0.19 2.41
C ALA A 52 -14.84 0.53 1.59
N LYS A 53 -16.12 0.33 1.93
CA LYS A 53 -17.23 1.02 1.27
C LYS A 53 -17.15 2.54 1.41
N ALA A 54 -16.82 3.06 2.59
CA ALA A 54 -16.70 4.50 2.82
C ALA A 54 -15.53 5.14 2.05
N HIS A 55 -14.52 4.36 1.68
CA HIS A 55 -13.33 4.82 0.94
C HIS A 55 -13.37 4.47 -0.56
N GLY A 56 -14.48 3.91 -1.06
CA GLY A 56 -14.59 3.50 -2.47
C GLY A 56 -13.74 2.29 -2.84
N GLU A 57 -13.31 1.51 -1.85
CA GLU A 57 -12.47 0.33 -2.02
C GLU A 57 -13.28 -0.97 -1.99
N THR A 58 -12.69 -2.04 -2.52
CA THR A 58 -13.20 -3.40 -2.31
C THR A 58 -12.61 -4.00 -1.04
N ARG A 59 -13.31 -4.96 -0.42
CA ARG A 59 -12.79 -5.70 0.75
C ARG A 59 -11.41 -6.30 0.47
N SER A 60 -11.23 -6.96 -0.67
CA SER A 60 -9.97 -7.59 -1.04
C SER A 60 -8.87 -6.56 -1.33
N GLY A 61 -9.22 -5.41 -1.92
CA GLY A 61 -8.29 -4.29 -2.12
C GLY A 61 -7.76 -3.76 -0.79
N PHE A 62 -8.66 -3.40 0.13
CA PHE A 62 -8.31 -2.91 1.47
C PHE A 62 -7.41 -3.91 2.23
N LEU A 63 -7.78 -5.20 2.24
CA LEU A 63 -6.99 -6.24 2.90
C LEU A 63 -5.61 -6.42 2.27
N ALA A 64 -5.50 -6.32 0.94
CA ALA A 64 -4.22 -6.40 0.26
C ALA A 64 -3.32 -5.20 0.61
N ASP A 65 -3.86 -3.99 0.65
CA ASP A 65 -3.09 -2.79 1.04
C ASP A 65 -2.64 -2.85 2.50
N ALA A 66 -3.52 -3.28 3.41
CA ALA A 66 -3.17 -3.51 4.80
C ALA A 66 -2.03 -4.54 4.95
N ALA A 67 -2.08 -5.64 4.18
CA ALA A 67 -1.01 -6.64 4.17
C ALA A 67 0.32 -6.07 3.66
N ARG A 68 0.31 -5.29 2.56
CA ARG A 68 1.53 -4.63 2.04
C ARG A 68 2.14 -3.68 3.07
N VAL A 69 1.32 -2.90 3.78
CA VAL A 69 1.79 -2.01 4.86
C VAL A 69 2.44 -2.81 5.98
N ALA A 70 1.76 -3.87 6.46
CA ALA A 70 2.28 -4.71 7.54
C ALA A 70 3.61 -5.38 7.18
N MET A 71 3.74 -5.93 5.97
CA MET A 71 4.97 -6.58 5.49
C MET A 71 6.14 -5.59 5.29
N ARG A 72 5.86 -4.32 4.97
CA ARG A 72 6.92 -3.29 4.90
C ARG A 72 7.49 -2.95 6.27
N GLN A 73 6.67 -2.97 7.32
CA GLN A 73 7.11 -2.67 8.69
C GLN A 73 7.99 -3.78 9.28
N GLU A 74 7.91 -5.01 8.78
CA GLU A 74 8.76 -6.13 9.20
C GLU A 74 10.20 -6.04 8.66
N ASN A 75 10.42 -5.27 7.59
CA ASN A 75 11.71 -5.13 6.91
C ASN A 75 12.41 -3.78 7.21
N ALA A 76 11.94 -3.05 8.22
CA ALA A 76 12.42 -1.72 8.61
C ALA A 76 13.25 -1.76 9.90
#